data_AF-A0A954EYS9-F1
#
_entry.id   AF-A0A954EYS9-F1
#
_cell.length_a   1.000
_cell.length_b   1.000
_cell.length_c   1.000
_cell.angle_alpha   90.00
_cell.angle_beta   90.00
_cell.angle_gamma   90.00
#
_symmetry.space_group_name_H-M   'P 1'
#
loop_
_entity.id
_entity.type
_entity.pdbx_description
1 polymer ?
#
loop_
_entity_poly.entity_id
_entity_poly.type
_entity_poly.pdbx_seq_one_letter_code
_entity_poly.pdbx_strand_id
1 'polypeptide(L)'
;MLLFHWETQEVEKQLIAEGITQGVIWRLKWLPDGSLMGLNSGGNGGYLLFWKPDVEKDFHRFQLPNLARDMDLHPDGLQVATAHYDRHLRITRLAPKVS
;
A
#
# COMPACT_ATOMS: atom_id res chain seq x y z
N MET A 1 -0.41 -9.67 6.46
CA MET A 1 -1.45 -8.88 7.15
C MET A 1 -2.76 -9.66 7.09
N LEU A 2 -3.63 -9.55 8.09
CA LEU A 2 -4.91 -10.25 8.09
C LEU A 2 -6.04 -9.27 7.76
N LEU A 3 -6.93 -9.69 6.86
CA LEU A 3 -8.21 -9.03 6.62
C LEU A 3 -9.27 -9.79 7.37
N PHE A 4 -10.08 -9.07 8.14
CA PHE A 4 -11.14 -9.63 8.96
C PHE A 4 -12.48 -9.06 8.55
N HIS A 5 -13.49 -9.91 8.57
CA HIS A 5 -14.86 -9.46 8.58
C HIS A 5 -15.18 -8.90 9.97
N TRP A 6 -15.50 -7.61 10.06
CA TRP A 6 -15.56 -6.91 11.35
C TRP A 6 -16.64 -7.46 12.29
N GLU A 7 -17.83 -7.74 11.76
CA GLU A 7 -18.98 -8.17 12.59
C GLU A 7 -18.80 -9.60 13.10
N THR A 8 -18.31 -10.51 12.26
CA THR A 8 -18.15 -11.93 12.62
C THR A 8 -16.79 -12.24 13.25
N GLN A 9 -15.83 -11.31 13.14
CA GLN A 9 -14.43 -11.45 13.57
C GLN A 9 -13.69 -12.58 12.83
N GLU A 10 -14.26 -13.10 11.76
CA GLU A 10 -13.64 -14.15 10.96
C GLU A 10 -12.50 -13.56 10.14
N VAL A 11 -11.41 -14.30 10.06
CA VAL A 11 -10.32 -14.00 9.11
C VAL A 11 -10.84 -14.32 7.72
N GLU A 12 -11.00 -13.31 6.87
CA GLU A 12 -11.36 -13.51 5.48
C GLU A 12 -10.17 -14.00 4.66
N LYS A 13 -9.00 -13.39 4.89
CA LYS A 13 -7.77 -13.74 4.16
C LYS A 13 -6.52 -13.17 4.81
N GLN A 14 -5.39 -13.76 4.44
CA GLN A 14 -4.07 -13.19 4.66
C GLN A 14 -3.58 -12.50 3.39
N LEU A 15 -3.30 -11.20 3.49
CA LEU A 15 -2.64 -10.44 2.44
C LEU A 15 -1.12 -10.56 2.56
N ILE A 16 -0.49 -10.94 1.45
CA ILE A 16 0.92 -11.34 1.35
C ILE A 16 1.64 -10.37 0.40
N ALA A 17 2.76 -9.83 0.87
CA ALA A 17 3.73 -9.10 0.04
C ALA A 17 4.95 -10.00 -0.18
N GLU A 18 4.93 -10.81 -1.22
CA GLU A 18 5.94 -11.86 -1.41
C GLU A 18 7.35 -11.28 -1.56
N GLY A 19 8.32 -11.77 -0.78
CA GLY A 19 9.70 -11.26 -0.79
C GLY A 19 9.93 -9.96 0.01
N ILE A 20 8.88 -9.35 0.59
CA ILE A 20 9.02 -8.25 1.55
C ILE A 20 9.02 -8.83 2.97
N THR A 21 10.20 -9.18 3.47
CA THR A 21 10.40 -9.90 4.74
C THR A 21 10.96 -9.04 5.86
N GLN A 22 11.42 -7.82 5.55
CA GLN A 22 12.07 -6.87 6.45
C GLN A 22 11.41 -5.50 6.26
N GLY A 23 10.21 -5.32 6.79
CA GLY A 23 9.53 -4.04 6.81
C GLY A 23 8.15 -4.09 7.45
N VAL A 24 7.58 -2.92 7.68
CA VAL A 24 6.28 -2.75 8.31
C VAL A 24 5.32 -2.11 7.32
N ILE A 25 4.05 -2.52 7.35
CA ILE A 25 2.97 -1.80 6.70
C ILE A 25 2.51 -0.68 7.64
N TRP A 26 2.84 0.57 7.31
CA TRP A 26 2.53 1.74 8.15
C TRP A 26 1.11 2.24 7.96
N ARG A 27 0.59 2.11 6.73
CA ARG A 27 -0.78 2.52 6.39
C ARG A 27 -1.35 1.66 5.27
N LEU A 28 -2.68 1.65 5.20
CA LEU A 28 -3.50 1.00 4.19
C LEU A 28 -4.51 1.99 3.62
N LYS A 29 -4.99 1.88 2.40
CA LYS A 29 -6.11 2.68 1.92
C LYS A 29 -6.90 1.83 0.94
N TRP A 30 -8.21 1.70 1.18
CA TRP A 30 -9.11 1.19 0.15
C TRP A 30 -9.19 2.22 -0.96
N LEU A 31 -9.02 1.75 -2.19
CA LEU A 31 -9.18 2.54 -3.39
C LEU A 31 -10.64 2.43 -3.91
N PRO A 32 -11.10 3.37 -4.75
CA PRO A 32 -12.46 3.35 -5.27
C PRO A 32 -12.84 2.09 -6.06
N ASP A 33 -11.85 1.37 -6.63
CA ASP A 33 -12.08 0.11 -7.36
C ASP A 33 -12.14 -1.13 -6.44
N GLY A 34 -12.11 -0.94 -5.11
CA GLY A 34 -12.10 -2.01 -4.13
C GLY A 34 -10.74 -2.67 -3.92
N SER A 35 -9.68 -2.23 -4.63
CA SER A 35 -8.33 -2.67 -4.34
C SER A 35 -7.80 -2.02 -3.06
N LEU A 36 -6.82 -2.67 -2.42
CA LEU A 36 -6.15 -2.15 -1.24
C LEU A 36 -4.75 -1.66 -1.59
N MET A 37 -4.43 -0.45 -1.20
CA MET A 37 -3.07 0.10 -1.26
C MET A 37 -2.44 0.07 0.13
N GLY A 38 -1.17 -0.29 0.24
CA GLY A 38 -0.43 -0.29 1.51
C GLY A 38 0.93 0.38 1.40
N LEU A 39 1.31 1.12 2.44
CA LEU A 39 2.63 1.72 2.57
C LEU A 39 3.55 0.77 3.31
N ASN A 40 4.48 0.15 2.61
CA ASN A 40 5.57 -0.58 3.24
C ASN A 40 6.78 0.32 3.45
N SER A 41 7.43 0.21 4.60
CA SER A 41 8.77 0.74 4.78
C SER A 41 9.59 -0.09 5.76
N GLY A 42 10.83 -0.41 5.40
CA GLY A 42 11.82 -1.05 6.26
C GLY A 42 13.11 -1.43 5.54
N GLY A 43 13.75 -2.51 5.99
CA GLY A 43 14.99 -3.03 5.42
C GLY A 43 14.92 -3.41 3.94
N ASN A 44 13.76 -3.81 3.41
CA ASN A 44 13.59 -4.02 1.96
C ASN A 44 13.44 -2.73 1.14
N GLY A 45 13.34 -1.56 1.77
CA GLY A 45 13.05 -0.28 1.14
C GLY A 45 11.65 0.26 1.45
N GLY A 46 11.25 1.32 0.74
CA GLY A 46 9.89 1.90 0.80
C GLY A 46 9.08 1.53 -0.44
N TYR A 47 7.85 1.08 -0.28
CA TYR A 47 6.97 0.73 -1.40
C TYR A 47 5.53 1.18 -1.15
N LEU A 48 4.83 1.51 -2.24
CA LEU A 48 3.38 1.35 -2.30
C LEU A 48 3.10 -0.04 -2.89
N LEU A 49 2.36 -0.85 -2.13
CA LEU A 49 1.97 -2.20 -2.48
C LEU A 49 0.46 -2.23 -2.77
N PHE A 50 0.03 -3.07 -3.71
CA PHE A 50 -1.36 -3.11 -4.15
C PHE A 50 -1.90 -4.54 -4.19
N TRP A 51 -3.07 -4.75 -3.58
CA TRP A 51 -3.78 -6.03 -3.57
C TRP A 51 -5.15 -5.89 -4.23
N LYS A 52 -5.53 -6.89 -5.01
CA LYS A 52 -6.91 -7.04 -5.47
C LYS A 52 -7.75 -7.67 -4.36
N PRO A 53 -9.06 -7.38 -4.29
CA PRO A 53 -9.91 -7.92 -3.22
C PRO A 53 -9.90 -9.45 -3.20
N ASP A 54 -9.79 -10.11 -4.35
CA ASP A 54 -9.92 -11.57 -4.47
C ASP A 54 -8.59 -12.33 -4.49
N VAL A 55 -7.46 -11.64 -4.32
CA VAL A 55 -6.12 -12.25 -4.46
C VAL A 55 -5.29 -11.95 -3.22
N GLU A 56 -4.64 -12.99 -2.67
CA GLU A 56 -3.81 -12.86 -1.46
C GLU A 56 -2.50 -12.12 -1.72
N LYS A 57 -1.89 -12.35 -2.88
CA LYS A 57 -0.62 -11.75 -3.28
C LYS A 57 -0.83 -10.35 -3.86
N ASP A 58 0.10 -9.46 -3.59
CA ASP A 58 0.10 -8.15 -4.21
C ASP A 58 0.35 -8.25 -5.72
N PHE A 59 -0.37 -7.47 -6.51
CA PHE A 59 -0.33 -7.53 -7.99
C PHE A 59 0.50 -6.40 -8.61
N HIS A 60 0.79 -5.36 -7.82
CA HIS A 60 1.59 -4.23 -8.27
C HIS A 60 2.40 -3.65 -7.11
N ARG A 61 3.59 -3.13 -7.44
CA ARG A 61 4.49 -2.45 -6.50
C ARG A 61 5.03 -1.20 -7.17
N PHE A 62 5.02 -0.11 -6.41
CA PHE A 62 5.70 1.12 -6.78
C PHE A 62 6.82 1.40 -5.78
N GLN A 63 8.06 1.34 -6.24
CA GLN A 63 9.23 1.65 -5.43
C GLN A 63 9.25 3.14 -5.09
N LEU A 64 9.34 3.45 -3.80
CA LEU A 64 9.52 4.82 -3.33
C LEU A 64 11.02 5.19 -3.32
N PRO A 65 11.36 6.47 -3.55
CA PRO A 65 12.74 6.93 -3.57
C PRO A 65 13.41 6.94 -2.19
N ASN A 66 12.62 6.85 -1.11
CA ASN A 66 13.10 6.74 0.25
C ASN A 66 12.10 5.97 1.12
N LEU A 67 12.49 5.70 2.37
CA LEU A 67 11.61 5.15 3.39
C LEU A 67 10.53 6.17 3.74
N ALA A 68 9.28 5.75 3.64
CA ALA A 68 8.14 6.54 4.07
C ALA A 68 7.63 6.10 5.45
N ARG A 69 6.95 7.00 6.16
CA ARG A 69 6.38 6.76 7.50
C ARG A 69 4.89 6.89 7.55
N ASP A 70 4.30 7.63 6.62
CA ASP A 70 2.86 7.76 6.50
C ASP A 70 2.45 8.09 5.06
N MET A 71 1.18 7.86 4.74
CA MET A 71 0.57 8.26 3.49
C MET A 71 -0.92 8.58 3.64
N ASP A 72 -1.42 9.43 2.74
CA ASP A 72 -2.86 9.58 2.52
C ASP A 72 -3.22 9.70 1.03
N LEU A 73 -4.43 9.27 0.70
CA LEU A 73 -5.04 9.37 -0.62
C LEU A 73 -5.93 10.61 -0.65
N HIS A 74 -5.67 11.48 -1.62
CA HIS A 74 -6.53 12.62 -1.89
C HIS A 74 -7.93 12.16 -2.35
N PRO A 75 -9.02 12.91 -2.05
CA PRO A 75 -10.39 12.52 -2.41
C PRO A 75 -10.65 12.32 -3.91
N ASP A 76 -9.76 12.79 -4.79
CA ASP A 76 -9.83 12.50 -6.23
C ASP A 76 -9.49 11.05 -6.59
N GLY A 77 -8.99 10.27 -5.62
CA GLY A 77 -8.62 8.87 -5.81
C GLY A 77 -7.37 8.65 -6.66
N LEU A 78 -6.63 9.71 -7.01
CA LEU A 78 -5.50 9.65 -7.93
C LEU A 78 -4.20 10.18 -7.32
N GLN A 79 -4.26 11.08 -6.35
CA GLN A 79 -3.06 11.65 -5.75
C GLN A 79 -2.77 11.02 -4.39
N VAL A 80 -1.53 10.55 -4.19
CA VAL A 80 -1.07 9.96 -2.93
C VAL A 80 0.04 10.82 -2.37
N ALA A 81 -0.18 11.36 -1.17
CA ALA A 81 0.85 12.04 -0.39
C ALA A 81 1.62 11.02 0.44
N THR A 82 2.94 11.10 0.45
CA THR A 82 3.82 10.21 1.23
C THR A 82 4.84 11.04 2.00
N ALA A 83 4.95 10.83 3.31
CA ALA A 83 5.90 11.52 4.18
C ALA A 83 7.15 10.66 4.38
N HIS A 84 8.32 11.16 3.96
CA HIS A 84 9.57 10.38 3.89
C HIS A 84 10.56 10.73 5.00
N TYR A 85 11.38 9.75 5.35
CA TYR A 85 12.46 9.88 6.33
C TYR A 85 13.50 10.93 5.94
N ASP A 86 13.69 11.16 4.64
CA ASP A 86 14.60 12.18 4.09
C ASP A 86 14.05 13.61 4.13
N ARG A 87 13.04 13.86 4.97
CA ARG A 87 12.42 15.18 5.20
C ARG A 87 11.67 15.75 4.00
N HIS A 88 11.24 14.91 3.07
CA HIS A 88 10.40 15.32 1.94
C HIS A 88 8.99 14.74 2.04
N LEU A 89 7.99 15.58 1.71
CA LEU A 89 6.65 15.13 1.35
C LEU A 89 6.62 14.99 -0.17
N ARG A 90 6.11 13.86 -0.68
CA ARG A 90 6.02 13.60 -2.12
C ARG A 90 4.59 13.28 -2.50
N ILE A 91 4.14 13.88 -3.60
CA ILE A 91 2.86 13.56 -4.24
C ILE A 91 3.15 12.67 -5.44
N THR A 92 2.54 11.49 -5.45
CA THR A 92 2.59 10.54 -6.57
C THR A 92 1.19 10.40 -7.15
N ARG A 93 1.09 10.34 -8.49
CA ARG A 93 -0.18 10.10 -9.19
C ARG A 93 -0.34 8.61 -9.51
N LEU A 94 -1.50 8.04 -9.16
CA LEU A 94 -1.94 6.74 -9.66
C LEU A 94 -2.40 6.92 -11.11
N ALA A 95 -1.75 6.20 -12.01
CA ALA A 95 -2.08 6.22 -13.44
C ALA A 95 -2.03 4.80 -13.99
N PRO A 96 -2.86 4.48 -15.01
CA PRO A 96 -2.70 3.26 -15.76
C PRO A 96 -1.28 3.17 -16.30
N LYS A 97 -0.72 1.96 -16.29
CA LYS A 97 0.56 1.71 -16.97
C LYS A 97 0.34 1.96 -18.46
N VAL A 98 1.07 2.92 -19.02
CA VAL A 98 1.08 3.15 -20.47
C VAL A 98 1.86 1.99 -21.09
N SER A 99 1.24 1.31 -22.04
CA SER A 99 1.84 0.23 -22.85
C SER A 99 2.80 0.78 -23.89
#